data_AF-A0A9N7N243-F1
#
_entry.id   AF-A0A9N7N243-F1
#
_cell.length_a   1.000
_cell.length_b   1.000
_cell.length_c   1.000
_cell.angle_alpha   90.00
_cell.angle_beta   90.00
_cell.angle_gamma   90.00
#
_symmetry.space_group_name_H-M   'P 1'
#
loop_
_entity.id
_entity.type
_entity.pdbx_description
1 polymer ?
#
loop_
_entity_poly.entity_id
_entity_poly.type
_entity_poly.pdbx_seq_one_letter_code
_entity_poly.pdbx_strand_id
1 'polypeptide(L)'
;MVKFIKPNKAVILLQGRHVGHKAVVLRNFDDGTCDRPYGSCLSASFAKYPTKVVRWDSARKVAACKEIKAQFEERFKNGKNYWFFFKLRF
;
A
#
# COMPACT_ATOMS: atom_id res chain seq x y z
N MET A 1 1.22 6.08 -26.72
CA MET A 1 1.44 5.19 -25.56
C MET A 1 0.56 5.62 -24.41
N VAL A 2 -0.14 4.70 -23.74
CA VAL A 2 -1.09 5.04 -22.66
C VAL A 2 -0.37 5.06 -21.32
N LYS A 3 -0.60 6.10 -20.51
CA LYS A 3 -0.01 6.27 -19.18
C LYS A 3 -0.45 5.14 -18.24
N PHE A 4 0.50 4.30 -17.83
CA PHE A 4 0.24 3.15 -16.95
C PHE A 4 0.13 3.56 -15.48
N ILE A 5 0.85 4.62 -15.08
CA ILE A 5 0.84 5.16 -13.72
C ILE A 5 -0.42 6.00 -13.52
N LYS A 6 -1.46 5.33 -13.04
CA LYS A 6 -2.76 5.90 -12.69
C LYS A 6 -2.99 5.80 -11.18
N PRO A 7 -3.78 6.70 -10.59
CA PRO A 7 -4.20 6.55 -9.19
C PRO A 7 -4.89 5.20 -8.97
N ASN A 8 -4.81 4.69 -7.74
CA ASN A 8 -5.31 3.37 -7.31
C ASN A 8 -4.63 2.16 -7.97
N LYS A 9 -3.50 2.35 -8.65
CA LYS A 9 -2.62 1.24 -9.04
C LYS A 9 -1.69 0.85 -7.89
N ALA A 10 -1.45 -0.45 -7.76
CA ALA A 10 -0.52 -1.01 -6.80
C ALA A 10 0.91 -0.97 -7.35
N VAL A 11 1.87 -0.62 -6.49
CA VAL A 11 3.29 -0.45 -6.80
C VAL A 11 4.11 -1.07 -5.66
N ILE A 12 5.34 -1.51 -5.94
CA ILE A 12 6.29 -1.98 -4.91
C ILE A 12 7.37 -0.92 -4.74
N LEU A 13 7.68 -0.58 -3.50
CA LEU A 13 8.80 0.30 -3.19
C LEU A 13 10.13 -0.46 -3.26
N LEU A 14 11.04 0.02 -4.10
CA LEU A 14 12.33 -0.64 -4.36
C LEU A 14 13.45 -0.16 -3.43
N GLN A 15 13.38 1.10 -2.95
CA GLN A 15 14.44 1.74 -2.17
C GLN A 15 13.86 2.61 -1.03
N GLY A 16 14.67 2.89 -0.01
CA GLY A 16 14.32 3.69 1.17
C GLY A 16 13.87 2.89 2.40
N ARG A 17 13.24 3.56 3.37
CA ARG A 17 12.82 2.94 4.65
C ARG A 17 11.73 1.89 4.49
N HIS A 18 10.87 2.05 3.49
CA HIS A 18 9.71 1.17 3.24
C HIS A 18 9.98 0.19 2.08
N VAL A 19 11.23 -0.21 1.87
CA VAL A 19 11.61 -1.20 0.85
C VAL A 19 10.81 -2.49 0.99
N GLY A 20 10.36 -3.03 -0.14
CA GLY A 20 9.59 -4.27 -0.17
C GLY A 20 8.15 -4.13 0.33
N HIS A 21 7.73 -2.91 0.69
CA HIS A 21 6.34 -2.62 0.97
C HIS A 21 5.55 -2.37 -0.31
N LYS A 22 4.37 -2.97 -0.35
CA LYS A 22 3.37 -2.72 -1.38
C LYS A 22 2.68 -1.41 -1.04
N ALA A 23 2.58 -0.56 -2.05
CA ALA A 23 2.05 0.79 -1.94
C ALA A 23 0.99 1.01 -3.02
N VAL A 24 0.20 2.04 -2.82
CA VAL A 24 -0.90 2.43 -3.71
C VAL A 24 -0.66 3.86 -4.12
N VAL A 25 -0.73 4.13 -5.41
CA VAL A 25 -0.62 5.49 -5.93
C VAL A 25 -1.88 6.26 -5.57
N LEU A 26 -1.73 7.32 -4.80
CA LEU A 26 -2.79 8.28 -4.48
C LEU A 26 -2.87 9.36 -5.55
N ARG A 27 -1.72 9.98 -5.83
CA ARG A 27 -1.57 11.05 -6.83
C ARG A 27 -0.25 10.88 -7.56
N ASN A 28 -0.27 11.21 -8.84
CA ASN A 28 0.91 11.13 -9.69
C ASN A 28 1.29 12.53 -10.20
N PHE A 29 2.57 12.85 -10.19
CA PHE A 29 3.16 14.08 -10.68
C PHE A 29 4.24 13.72 -11.71
N ASP A 30 3.90 13.80 -12.99
CA ASP A 30 4.86 13.48 -14.06
C ASP A 30 5.79 14.67 -14.35
N ASP A 31 5.26 15.89 -14.25
CA ASP A 31 5.96 17.13 -14.66
C ASP A 31 6.88 17.71 -13.57
N GLY A 32 7.07 16.95 -12.48
CA GLY A 32 7.87 17.38 -11.33
C GLY A 32 7.18 18.47 -10.50
N THR A 33 7.84 18.86 -9.41
CA THR A 33 7.47 20.00 -8.56
C THR A 33 8.71 20.88 -8.43
N CYS A 34 8.57 22.14 -8.01
CA CYS A 34 9.71 23.05 -7.84
C CYS A 34 10.83 22.42 -6.98
N ASP A 35 10.48 21.65 -5.95
CA ASP A 35 11.44 20.96 -5.07
C ASP A 35 12.05 19.68 -5.67
N ARG A 36 11.37 19.08 -6.65
CA ARG A 36 11.74 17.78 -7.23
C ARG A 36 11.55 17.82 -8.74
N PRO A 37 12.62 17.99 -9.52
CA PRO A 37 12.53 18.10 -10.97
C PRO A 37 12.23 16.76 -11.68
N TYR A 38 12.07 15.66 -10.93
CA TYR A 38 11.77 14.34 -11.46
C TYR A 38 10.33 13.93 -11.18
N GLY A 39 9.79 13.06 -12.05
CA GLY A 39 8.46 12.48 -11.89
C GLY A 39 8.35 11.72 -10.56
N SER A 40 7.35 12.06 -9.76
CA SER A 40 7.15 11.48 -8.44
C SER A 40 5.69 11.13 -8.20
N CYS A 41 5.44 10.15 -7.34
CA CYS A 41 4.09 9.80 -6.95
C CYS A 41 3.95 9.92 -5.43
N LEU A 42 2.77 10.38 -5.00
CA LEU A 42 2.34 10.22 -3.63
C LEU A 42 1.73 8.83 -3.51
N SER A 43 2.36 8.00 -2.68
CA SER A 43 1.93 6.63 -2.44
C SER A 43 1.61 6.40 -0.97
N ALA A 44 0.59 5.59 -0.68
CA ALA A 44 0.31 5.09 0.67
C ALA A 44 0.60 3.59 0.76
N SER A 45 1.26 3.18 1.83
CA SER A 45 1.62 1.79 2.13
C SER A 45 1.42 1.46 3.60
N PHE A 46 1.37 0.18 3.93
CA PHE A 46 1.44 -0.26 5.32
C PHE A 46 2.86 -0.16 5.84
N ALA A 47 3.07 0.48 7.00
CA ALA A 47 4.37 0.41 7.68
C ALA A 47 4.65 -1.00 8.23
N LYS A 48 3.61 -1.71 8.69
CA LYS A 48 3.66 -3.10 9.12
C LYS A 48 2.51 -3.87 8.48
N TYR A 49 2.82 -4.96 7.80
CA TYR A 49 1.79 -5.80 7.20
C TYR A 49 0.90 -6.43 8.29
N PRO A 50 -0.42 -6.53 8.04
CA PRO A 50 -1.30 -7.21 8.97
C PRO A 50 -0.92 -8.68 9.05
N THR A 51 -0.69 -9.16 10.29
CA THR A 51 -0.41 -10.58 10.52
C THR A 51 -1.68 -11.41 10.42
N LYS A 52 -1.54 -12.72 10.19
CA LYS A 52 -2.65 -13.66 10.32
C LYS A 52 -3.19 -13.58 11.75
N VAL A 53 -4.48 -13.31 11.88
CA VAL A 53 -5.16 -13.31 13.18
C VAL A 53 -5.40 -14.76 13.60
N VAL A 54 -4.95 -15.11 14.80
CA VAL A 54 -5.18 -16.42 15.41
C VAL A 54 -6.14 -16.31 16.57
N ARG A 55 -6.80 -17.42 16.94
CA ARG A 55 -7.80 -17.45 18.03
C ARG A 55 -7.27 -16.94 19.37
N TRP A 56 -5.96 -17.09 19.62
CA TRP A 56 -5.28 -16.72 20.86
C TRP A 56 -4.81 -15.26 20.92
N ASP A 57 -5.04 -14.48 19.85
CA ASP A 57 -4.66 -13.07 19.85
C ASP A 57 -5.55 -12.25 20.81
N SER A 58 -4.95 -11.27 21.48
CA SER A 58 -5.70 -10.33 22.31
C SER A 58 -6.64 -9.47 21.47
N ALA A 59 -7.81 -9.13 22.02
CA ALA A 59 -8.83 -8.35 21.32
C ALA A 59 -8.29 -7.04 20.72
N ARG A 60 -7.35 -6.39 21.41
CA ARG A 60 -6.68 -5.16 20.96
C ARG A 60 -5.89 -5.36 19.66
N LYS A 61 -5.14 -6.47 19.54
CA LYS A 61 -4.36 -6.78 18.34
C LYS A 61 -5.26 -7.09 17.16
N VAL A 62 -6.37 -7.79 17.42
CA VAL A 62 -7.37 -8.13 16.40
C VAL A 62 -8.05 -6.87 15.87
N ALA A 63 -8.48 -5.97 16.75
CA ALA A 63 -9.13 -4.71 16.37
C ALA A 63 -8.23 -3.86 15.45
N ALA A 64 -6.96 -3.66 15.85
CA ALA A 64 -6.01 -2.89 15.05
C ALA A 64 -5.76 -3.51 13.66
N CYS A 65 -5.61 -4.83 13.56
CA CYS A 65 -5.45 -5.50 12.27
C CYS A 65 -6.70 -5.40 11.39
N LYS A 66 -7.91 -5.39 11.99
CA LYS A 66 -9.18 -5.26 11.26
C LYS A 66 -9.38 -3.86 10.72
N GLU A 67 -9.12 -2.83 11.53
CA GLU A 67 -9.25 -1.43 11.12
C GLU A 67 -8.33 -1.09 9.94
N ILE A 68 -7.05 -1.49 10.04
CA ILE A 68 -6.06 -1.27 8.98
C ILE A 68 -6.46 -1.97 7.67
N LYS A 69 -7.01 -3.20 7.77
CA LYS A 69 -7.53 -3.92 6.59
C LYS A 69 -8.76 -3.23 6.00
N ALA A 70 -9.73 -2.85 6.83
CA ALA A 70 -10.97 -2.20 6.39
C ALA A 70 -10.69 -0.91 5.62
N GLN A 71 -9.83 -0.03 6.14
CA GLN A 71 -9.48 1.24 5.48
C GLN A 71 -8.89 1.07 4.07
N PHE A 72 -8.16 -0.04 3.83
CA PHE A 72 -7.60 -0.34 2.52
C PHE A 72 -8.54 -1.19 1.65
N GLU A 73 -9.34 -2.09 2.23
CA GLU A 73 -10.36 -2.85 1.49
C GLU A 73 -11.48 -1.96 0.96
N GLU A 74 -11.87 -0.91 1.69
CA GLU A 74 -12.81 0.11 1.19
C GLU A 74 -12.32 0.81 -0.09
N ARG A 75 -11.00 1.00 -0.20
CA ARG A 75 -10.36 1.59 -1.40
C ARG A 75 -10.16 0.57 -2.51
N PHE A 76 -9.93 -0.69 -2.16
CA PHE A 76 -9.83 -1.83 -3.08
C PHE A 76 -11.11 -2.67 -3.01
N LYS A 77 -12.22 -2.04 -3.46
CA LYS A 77 -13.64 -2.42 -3.33
C LYS A 77 -14.07 -3.86 -3.66
N ASN A 78 -13.19 -4.74 -4.10
CA ASN A 78 -13.53 -6.14 -4.34
C ASN A 78 -12.26 -6.94 -4.12
N GLY A 79 -12.30 -7.97 -3.27
CA GLY A 79 -11.19 -8.83 -2.82
C GLY A 79 -10.44 -9.61 -3.92
N LYS A 80 -10.07 -8.95 -5.01
CA LYS A 80 -9.30 -9.47 -6.14
C LYS A 80 -7.78 -9.30 -5.93
N ASN A 81 -7.37 -8.51 -4.93
CA ASN A 81 -5.98 -8.19 -4.64
C ASN A 81 -5.51 -8.72 -3.27
N TYR A 82 -5.82 -9.98 -2.94
CA TYR A 82 -5.28 -10.63 -1.72
C TYR A 82 -3.76 -10.53 -1.62
N TRP A 83 -3.08 -10.58 -2.77
CA TRP A 83 -1.63 -10.38 -2.86
C TRP A 83 -1.18 -9.09 -2.15
N PHE A 84 -1.95 -8.00 -2.15
CA PHE A 84 -1.55 -6.74 -1.52
C PHE A 84 -1.31 -6.84 0.00
N PHE A 85 -2.06 -7.71 0.69
CA PHE A 85 -1.99 -7.86 2.14
C PHE A 85 -0.94 -8.86 2.62
N PHE A 86 -0.41 -9.70 1.72
CA PHE A 86 0.67 -10.63 2.06
C PHE A 86 2.02 -9.95 1.98
N LYS A 87 2.81 -10.09 3.06
CA LYS A 87 4.21 -9.63 3.11
C LYS A 87 5.01 -10.30 2.00
N LEU A 88 5.66 -9.50 1.17
CA LEU A 88 6.59 -10.02 0.17
C LEU A 88 7.86 -10.50 0.88
N ARG A 89 8.33 -11.69 0.50
CA ARG A 89 9.59 -12.28 0.99
C ARG A 89 10.57 -12.22 -0.18
N PHE A 90 11.65 -11.47 0.00
CA PHE A 90 12.76 -11.38 -0.93
C PHE A 90 13.94 -12.13 -0.32
#